data_AF-A0A9E5GCP4-F1
#
_entry.id   AF-A0A9E5GCP4-F1
#
_cell.length_a   1.000
_cell.length_b   1.000
_cell.length_c   1.000
_cell.angle_alpha   90.00
_cell.angle_beta   90.00
_cell.angle_gamma   90.00
#
_symmetry.space_group_name_H-M   'P 1'
#
loop_
_entity.id
_entity.type
_entity.pdbx_description
1 polymer ?
#
loop_
_entity_poly.entity_id
_entity_poly.type
_entity_poly.pdbx_seq_one_letter_code
_entity_poly.pdbx_strand_id
1 'polypeptide(L)'
;MQEPWYVELFKNYARQYEKEAFTQGTIGECDFLEKEFGYNKDLSILDVGCGTGRHAIELTKRGYKVTGIDLSESQLTLAKEHATEYGLSIDFVQADARELPFTNQFDVAIMLCEGGFPLMETDEENKAIICSVARTLKDEALFIFTTLNGLFPLQNSLNTFYEETGKRDQANYDSFKFDILTMRDHNRTAFIDDNQKEHIVISNERYYIPSEITTLLKGFGFDQIDFFGAKLGAFSTADTLTDKDFEMLVVARRKLSNNMLIRQYTTSINDYSLQRSYRLILDTLSFLQRKINKNNPGYTSSQLYQGYLDMSYFAVATPLLLDHNLKLAVVYLHAKGCFEAWLAAKNRTVQEQYRTRLRALVKEPYRIKEQQVGEDAILSTVIASYPDFSDIPLLTSELEHKINQILADIHTLLATEGD
;
A
#
# COMPACT_ATOMS: atom_id res chain seq x y z
N MET A 1 30.72 -22.88 16.33
CA MET A 1 31.07 -21.77 15.40
C MET A 1 31.23 -20.53 16.25
N GLN A 2 32.16 -19.65 15.89
CA GLN A 2 32.26 -18.32 16.48
C GLN A 2 30.98 -17.53 16.14
N GLU A 3 30.45 -16.74 17.08
CA GLU A 3 29.32 -15.85 16.79
C GLU A 3 29.77 -14.80 15.74
N PRO A 4 28.91 -14.40 14.78
CA PRO A 4 29.24 -13.32 13.85
C PRO A 4 29.56 -12.02 14.60
N TRP A 5 30.47 -11.21 14.05
CA TRP A 5 30.97 -10.01 14.73
C TRP A 5 29.86 -9.01 15.12
N TYR A 6 28.83 -8.87 14.27
CA TYR A 6 27.71 -7.96 14.52
C TYR A 6 26.81 -8.46 15.66
N VAL A 7 26.72 -9.77 15.88
CA VAL A 7 26.01 -10.33 17.03
C VAL A 7 26.78 -10.03 18.31
N GLU A 8 28.10 -10.19 18.29
CA GLU A 8 28.96 -9.88 19.43
C GLU A 8 28.91 -8.38 19.78
N LEU A 9 29.01 -7.51 18.78
CA LEU A 9 28.95 -6.05 18.94
C LEU A 9 27.65 -5.61 19.62
N PHE A 10 26.49 -6.06 19.14
CA PHE A 10 25.19 -5.58 19.64
C PHE A 10 24.62 -6.40 20.80
N LYS A 11 25.38 -7.36 21.35
CA LYS A 11 24.91 -8.23 22.44
C LYS A 11 24.59 -7.45 23.72
N ASN A 12 25.47 -6.51 24.08
CA ASN A 12 25.42 -5.77 25.34
C ASN A 12 25.84 -4.29 25.16
N TYR A 13 25.36 -3.66 24.08
CA TYR A 13 25.81 -2.32 23.69
C TYR A 13 24.68 -1.29 23.61
N ALA A 14 23.46 -1.62 24.03
CA ALA A 14 22.29 -0.79 23.78
C ALA A 14 22.40 0.61 24.42
N ARG A 15 22.85 0.72 25.67
CA ARG A 15 22.95 2.03 26.36
C ARG A 15 24.14 2.86 25.87
N GLN A 16 25.23 2.20 25.49
CA GLN A 16 26.40 2.86 24.92
C GLN A 16 26.14 3.30 23.47
N TYR A 17 25.38 2.52 22.71
CA TYR A 17 24.93 2.82 21.36
C TYR A 17 24.15 4.14 21.28
N GLU A 18 23.27 4.45 22.23
CA GLU A 18 22.53 5.72 22.25
C GLU A 18 23.40 6.97 22.47
N LYS A 19 24.66 6.79 22.87
CA LYS A 19 25.62 7.88 23.01
C LYS A 19 26.41 8.15 21.73
N GLU A 20 26.26 7.30 20.72
CA GLU A 20 26.94 7.45 19.43
C GLU A 20 26.36 8.63 18.67
N ALA A 21 27.20 9.37 17.95
CA ALA A 21 26.77 10.59 17.26
C ALA A 21 25.67 10.31 16.24
N PHE A 22 25.74 9.17 15.53
CA PHE A 22 24.76 8.77 14.51
C PHE A 22 23.36 8.43 15.05
N THR A 23 23.16 8.37 16.37
CA THR A 23 21.82 8.19 16.95
C THR A 23 21.06 9.51 17.10
N GLN A 24 21.73 10.65 16.92
CA GLN A 24 21.15 11.98 17.04
C GLN A 24 20.35 12.38 15.79
N GLY A 25 19.50 13.41 15.91
CA GLY A 25 18.82 14.01 14.74
C GLY A 25 17.49 13.38 14.32
N THR A 26 16.94 12.45 15.11
CA THR A 26 15.70 11.70 14.81
C THR A 26 14.53 12.57 14.32
N ILE A 27 14.35 13.77 14.88
CA ILE A 27 13.25 14.67 14.50
C ILE A 27 13.34 15.06 13.03
N GLY A 28 14.50 15.54 12.57
CA GLY A 28 14.66 16.00 11.18
C GLY A 28 14.65 14.85 10.17
N GLU A 29 15.13 13.67 10.58
CA GLU A 29 14.97 12.44 9.78
C GLU A 29 13.50 12.06 9.64
N CYS A 30 12.73 12.09 10.73
CA CYS A 30 11.30 11.80 10.69
C CYS A 30 10.52 12.88 9.91
N ASP A 31 10.94 14.15 9.94
CA ASP A 31 10.35 15.21 9.13
C ASP A 31 10.50 14.92 7.62
N PHE A 32 11.67 14.44 7.21
CA PHE A 32 11.90 13.97 5.85
C PHE A 32 11.01 12.77 5.51
N LEU A 33 10.97 11.77 6.38
CA LEU A 33 10.14 10.57 6.19
C LEU A 33 8.65 10.93 6.03
N GLU A 34 8.09 11.78 6.89
CA GLU A 34 6.69 12.21 6.78
C GLU A 34 6.35 12.87 5.44
N LYS A 35 7.29 13.66 4.92
CA LYS A 35 7.14 14.27 3.59
C LYS A 35 7.11 13.20 2.50
N GLU A 36 8.00 12.22 2.53
CA GLU A 36 8.00 11.11 1.58
C GLU A 36 6.76 10.21 1.71
N PHE A 37 6.18 10.12 2.91
CA PHE A 37 4.92 9.43 3.20
C PHE A 37 3.69 10.21 2.74
N GLY A 38 3.86 11.45 2.27
CA GLY A 38 2.75 12.34 1.95
C GLY A 38 1.87 12.66 3.16
N TYR A 39 2.42 12.57 4.38
CA TYR A 39 1.71 12.74 5.65
C TYR A 39 0.53 11.76 5.86
N ASN A 40 0.47 10.66 5.11
CA ASN A 40 -0.61 9.70 5.20
C ASN A 40 -0.46 8.79 6.44
N LYS A 41 -1.30 9.00 7.46
CA LYS A 41 -1.25 8.25 8.73
C LYS A 41 -1.84 6.85 8.66
N ASP A 42 -2.51 6.51 7.56
CA ASP A 42 -3.05 5.16 7.34
C ASP A 42 -1.96 4.16 6.93
N LEU A 43 -0.74 4.64 6.62
CA LEU A 43 0.38 3.80 6.24
C LEU A 43 0.85 2.93 7.41
N SER A 44 1.03 1.65 7.12
CA SER A 44 1.71 0.70 7.98
C SER A 44 3.21 0.67 7.66
N ILE A 45 4.04 0.88 8.68
CA ILE A 45 5.49 1.04 8.55
C ILE A 45 6.22 -0.12 9.23
N LEU A 46 7.19 -0.69 8.52
CA LEU A 46 8.20 -1.60 9.08
C LEU A 46 9.51 -0.85 9.29
N ASP A 47 10.03 -0.84 10.51
CA ASP A 47 11.35 -0.30 10.85
C ASP A 47 12.33 -1.47 11.04
N VAL A 48 13.25 -1.64 10.07
CA VAL A 48 14.17 -2.78 9.94
C VAL A 48 15.52 -2.43 10.57
N GLY A 49 15.94 -3.20 11.57
CA GLY A 49 17.12 -2.87 12.37
C GLY A 49 16.86 -1.67 13.27
N CYS A 50 15.72 -1.68 13.95
CA CYS A 50 15.19 -0.52 14.68
C CYS A 50 16.00 -0.14 15.93
N GLY A 51 16.94 -0.99 16.39
CA GLY A 51 17.78 -0.72 17.56
C GLY A 51 16.95 -0.42 18.82
N THR A 52 17.26 0.70 19.47
CA THR A 52 16.50 1.22 20.63
C THR A 52 15.19 1.92 20.26
N GLY A 53 14.77 1.82 18.98
CA GLY A 53 13.45 2.23 18.51
C GLY A 53 13.28 3.73 18.25
N ARG A 54 14.37 4.49 18.08
CA ARG A 54 14.30 5.97 17.97
C ARG A 54 13.32 6.47 16.91
N HIS A 55 13.35 5.89 15.70
CA HIS A 55 12.44 6.26 14.62
C HIS A 55 11.04 5.69 14.84
N ALA A 56 10.93 4.41 15.21
CA ALA A 56 9.65 3.79 15.51
C ALA A 56 8.85 4.56 16.58
N ILE A 57 9.50 5.01 17.65
CA ILE A 57 8.90 5.79 18.73
C ILE A 57 8.44 7.15 18.21
N GLU A 58 9.30 7.89 17.51
CA GLU A 58 8.97 9.22 17.01
C GLU A 58 7.85 9.20 15.97
N LEU A 59 7.90 8.25 15.02
CA LEU A 59 6.83 8.05 14.05
C LEU A 59 5.52 7.64 14.72
N THR A 60 5.56 6.81 15.76
CA THR A 60 4.35 6.45 16.51
C THR A 60 3.77 7.66 17.26
N LYS A 61 4.61 8.52 17.86
CA LYS A 61 4.17 9.81 18.45
C LYS A 61 3.47 10.71 17.42
N ARG A 62 3.91 10.66 16.16
CA ARG A 62 3.32 11.39 15.03
C ARG A 62 2.07 10.71 14.44
N GLY A 63 1.61 9.61 15.04
CA GLY A 63 0.35 8.95 14.69
C GLY A 63 0.48 7.84 13.63
N TYR A 64 1.69 7.38 13.30
CA TYR A 64 1.87 6.25 12.39
C TYR A 64 1.76 4.91 13.12
N LYS A 65 1.36 3.87 12.38
CA LYS A 65 1.44 2.49 12.85
C LYS A 65 2.79 1.88 12.48
N VAL A 66 3.65 1.66 13.47
CA VAL A 66 5.00 1.13 13.26
C VAL A 66 5.16 -0.25 13.90
N THR A 67 5.81 -1.15 13.18
CA THR A 67 6.37 -2.40 13.70
C THR A 67 7.89 -2.30 13.59
N GLY A 68 8.60 -2.42 14.70
CA GLY A 68 10.06 -2.41 14.74
C GLY A 68 10.61 -3.83 14.84
N ILE A 69 11.63 -4.15 14.04
CA ILE A 69 12.37 -5.41 14.17
C ILE A 69 13.84 -5.15 14.41
N ASP A 70 14.45 -6.02 15.21
CA ASP A 70 15.89 -6.03 15.41
C ASP A 70 16.35 -7.46 15.76
N LEU A 71 17.62 -7.76 15.53
CA LEU A 71 18.21 -9.04 15.90
C LEU A 71 18.54 -9.09 17.41
N SER A 72 18.91 -7.94 17.99
CA SER A 72 19.39 -7.83 19.36
C SER A 72 18.25 -7.69 20.36
N GLU A 73 18.17 -8.65 21.29
CA GLU A 73 17.21 -8.60 22.40
C GLU A 73 17.48 -7.44 23.35
N SER A 74 18.75 -7.05 23.56
CA SER A 74 19.09 -5.94 24.45
C SER A 74 18.63 -4.60 23.89
N GLN A 75 18.76 -4.39 22.58
CA GLN A 75 18.24 -3.22 21.87
C GLN A 75 16.71 -3.15 21.98
N LEU A 76 16.01 -4.25 21.69
CA LEU A 76 14.55 -4.30 21.75
C LEU A 76 14.00 -4.15 23.17
N THR A 77 14.74 -4.60 24.18
CA THR A 77 14.36 -4.39 25.58
C THR A 77 14.31 -2.90 25.89
N LEU A 78 15.37 -2.16 25.52
CA LEU A 78 15.42 -0.72 25.73
C LEU A 78 14.38 0.04 24.87
N ALA A 79 14.15 -0.41 23.64
CA ALA A 79 13.09 0.15 22.79
C ALA A 79 11.69 0.02 23.42
N LYS A 80 11.39 -1.12 24.04
CA LYS A 80 10.13 -1.35 24.77
C LYS A 80 10.03 -0.51 26.03
N GLU A 81 11.13 -0.34 26.77
CA GLU A 81 11.19 0.55 27.93
C GLU A 81 10.85 1.99 27.51
N HIS A 82 11.52 2.53 26.48
CA HIS A 82 11.25 3.87 25.98
C HIS A 82 9.82 4.05 25.45
N ALA A 83 9.29 3.08 24.69
CA ALA A 83 7.90 3.13 24.25
C ALA A 83 6.93 3.19 25.44
N THR A 84 7.19 2.42 26.50
CA THR A 84 6.40 2.42 27.73
C THR A 84 6.45 3.76 28.45
N GLU A 85 7.63 4.39 28.54
CA GLU A 85 7.81 5.72 29.16
C GLU A 85 6.96 6.80 28.47
N TYR A 86 6.80 6.70 27.15
CA TYR A 86 5.94 7.61 26.38
C TYR A 86 4.48 7.16 26.27
N GLY A 87 4.10 6.04 26.90
CA GLY A 87 2.74 5.49 26.84
C GLY A 87 2.33 5.01 25.43
N LEU A 88 3.29 4.58 24.63
CA LEU A 88 3.09 4.14 23.24
C LEU A 88 2.98 2.62 23.17
N SER A 89 2.11 2.13 22.28
CA SER A 89 2.01 0.71 21.94
C SER A 89 2.67 0.47 20.59
N ILE A 90 3.86 -0.13 20.58
CA ILE A 90 4.64 -0.43 19.38
C ILE A 90 4.97 -1.92 19.36
N ASP A 91 4.76 -2.56 18.22
CA ASP A 91 5.08 -3.98 18.02
C ASP A 91 6.58 -4.13 17.74
N PHE A 92 7.36 -4.44 18.78
CA PHE A 92 8.78 -4.75 18.68
C PHE A 92 9.02 -6.26 18.62
N VAL A 93 9.57 -6.75 17.50
CA VAL A 93 9.76 -8.17 17.22
C VAL A 93 11.24 -8.50 17.06
N GLN A 94 11.73 -9.49 17.81
CA GLN A 94 13.06 -10.02 17.58
C GLN A 94 13.06 -10.90 16.33
N ALA A 95 13.80 -10.50 15.30
CA ALA A 95 13.86 -11.22 14.04
C ALA A 95 15.17 -10.95 13.30
N ASP A 96 15.58 -11.94 12.50
CA ASP A 96 16.66 -11.77 11.53
C ASP A 96 16.14 -11.06 10.27
N ALA A 97 16.75 -9.94 9.89
CA ALA A 97 16.34 -9.19 8.71
C ALA A 97 16.47 -10.01 7.41
N ARG A 98 17.32 -11.05 7.38
CA ARG A 98 17.46 -11.98 6.24
C ARG A 98 16.23 -12.88 6.06
N GLU A 99 15.42 -13.07 7.10
CA GLU A 99 14.24 -13.94 7.09
C GLU A 99 13.09 -13.37 7.92
N LEU A 100 12.51 -12.26 7.46
CA LEU A 100 11.43 -11.58 8.17
C LEU A 100 10.12 -12.38 8.11
N PRO A 101 9.37 -12.51 9.23
CA PRO A 101 8.17 -13.36 9.32
C PRO A 101 6.92 -12.71 8.72
N PHE A 102 7.06 -11.82 7.74
CA PHE A 102 5.98 -11.04 7.15
C PHE A 102 5.90 -11.23 5.64
N THR A 103 4.72 -11.03 5.08
CA THR A 103 4.49 -11.04 3.63
C THR A 103 3.36 -10.09 3.29
N ASN A 104 3.60 -9.17 2.34
CA ASN A 104 2.60 -8.27 1.80
C ASN A 104 1.77 -7.50 2.86
N GLN A 105 2.44 -6.98 3.89
CA GLN A 105 1.81 -6.42 5.07
C GLN A 105 2.02 -4.91 5.22
N PHE A 106 3.16 -4.37 4.76
CA PHE A 106 3.56 -2.98 5.04
C PHE A 106 3.51 -2.09 3.80
N ASP A 107 3.05 -0.85 3.96
CA ASP A 107 3.06 0.15 2.88
C ASP A 107 4.45 0.80 2.74
N VAL A 108 5.17 0.88 3.86
CA VAL A 108 6.51 1.47 3.94
C VAL A 108 7.44 0.54 4.70
N ALA A 109 8.68 0.43 4.23
CA ALA A 109 9.80 -0.07 5.04
C ALA A 109 10.84 1.05 5.17
N ILE A 110 11.36 1.22 6.38
CA ILE A 110 12.54 2.04 6.66
C ILE A 110 13.66 1.14 7.19
N MET A 111 14.90 1.45 6.82
CA MET A 111 16.10 0.76 7.30
C MET A 111 17.24 1.78 7.38
N LEU A 112 17.27 2.52 8.49
CA LEU A 112 18.11 3.71 8.67
C LEU A 112 19.29 3.41 9.60
N CYS A 113 20.34 4.23 9.53
CA CYS A 113 21.64 3.93 10.15
C CYS A 113 22.09 2.52 9.76
N GLU A 114 22.05 2.28 8.45
CA GLU A 114 22.39 1.03 7.77
C GLU A 114 21.46 -0.18 8.04
N GLY A 115 20.78 -0.23 9.20
CA GLY A 115 19.78 -1.23 9.56
C GLY A 115 20.24 -2.69 9.40
N GLY A 116 21.55 -2.92 9.52
CA GLY A 116 22.21 -4.21 9.31
C GLY A 116 22.52 -4.58 7.86
N PHE A 117 22.08 -3.81 6.86
CA PHE A 117 22.21 -4.19 5.45
C PHE A 117 23.65 -4.25 4.93
N PRO A 118 24.51 -3.23 5.05
CA PRO A 118 25.90 -3.33 4.58
C PRO A 118 26.81 -4.11 5.54
N LEU A 119 26.30 -4.60 6.68
CA LEU A 119 27.10 -5.17 7.77
C LEU A 119 27.30 -6.68 7.68
N MET A 120 26.63 -7.39 6.77
CA MET A 120 26.80 -8.85 6.71
C MET A 120 28.13 -9.22 6.05
N GLU A 121 28.64 -10.39 6.42
CA GLU A 121 29.95 -10.88 6.01
C GLU A 121 30.01 -11.20 4.51
N THR A 122 28.86 -11.41 3.85
CA THR A 122 28.75 -11.75 2.43
C THR A 122 27.72 -10.91 1.68
N ASP A 123 27.90 -10.78 0.37
CA ASP A 123 26.97 -10.05 -0.51
C ASP A 123 25.63 -10.79 -0.63
N GLU A 124 25.64 -12.13 -0.52
CA GLU A 124 24.46 -12.97 -0.48
C GLU A 124 23.58 -12.69 0.74
N GLU A 125 24.17 -12.48 1.92
CA GLU A 125 23.44 -12.13 3.14
C GLU A 125 22.85 -10.72 3.06
N ASN A 126 23.62 -9.74 2.58
CA ASN A 126 23.11 -8.40 2.32
C ASN A 126 21.92 -8.45 1.34
N LYS A 127 22.06 -9.21 0.26
CA LYS A 127 20.98 -9.43 -0.71
C LYS A 127 19.77 -10.11 -0.07
N ALA A 128 19.96 -11.06 0.85
CA ALA A 128 18.87 -11.73 1.55
C ALA A 128 18.03 -10.73 2.36
N ILE A 129 18.65 -9.73 2.99
CA ILE A 129 17.94 -8.64 3.69
C ILE A 129 17.03 -7.88 2.71
N ILE A 130 17.54 -7.43 1.58
CA ILE A 130 16.72 -6.69 0.59
C ILE A 130 15.60 -7.56 0.03
N CYS A 131 15.86 -8.85 -0.28
CA CYS A 131 14.83 -9.80 -0.70
C CYS A 131 13.72 -9.93 0.35
N SER A 132 14.11 -10.09 1.61
CA SER A 132 13.24 -10.28 2.75
C SER A 132 12.37 -9.05 3.00
N VAL A 133 12.95 -7.85 3.04
CA VAL A 133 12.21 -6.59 3.18
C VAL A 133 11.23 -6.40 2.02
N ALA A 134 11.67 -6.61 0.78
CA ALA A 134 10.81 -6.48 -0.39
C ALA A 134 9.59 -7.43 -0.38
N ARG A 135 9.72 -8.61 0.23
CA ARG A 135 8.61 -9.57 0.44
C ARG A 135 7.60 -9.06 1.47
N THR A 136 8.05 -8.35 2.51
CA THR A 136 7.16 -7.82 3.56
C THR A 136 6.28 -6.69 3.07
N LEU A 137 6.74 -5.94 2.08
CA LEU A 137 6.06 -4.77 1.54
C LEU A 137 4.83 -5.15 0.70
N LYS A 138 3.84 -4.27 0.64
CA LYS A 138 2.67 -4.31 -0.23
C LYS A 138 2.94 -3.83 -1.64
N ASP A 139 2.03 -4.10 -2.53
CA ASP A 139 2.06 -3.48 -3.85
C ASP A 139 1.83 -1.97 -3.70
N GLU A 140 2.54 -1.15 -4.49
CA GLU A 140 2.60 0.31 -4.25
C GLU A 140 3.27 0.70 -2.93
N ALA A 141 4.46 0.16 -2.69
CA ALA A 141 5.23 0.41 -1.47
C ALA A 141 6.39 1.39 -1.66
N LEU A 142 6.78 1.99 -0.55
CA LEU A 142 7.95 2.82 -0.39
C LEU A 142 9.00 2.09 0.45
N PHE A 143 10.25 2.11 0.01
CA PHE A 143 11.37 1.60 0.77
C PHE A 143 12.45 2.69 0.87
N ILE A 144 12.72 3.15 2.09
CA ILE A 144 13.73 4.16 2.37
C ILE A 144 14.82 3.53 3.22
N PHE A 145 16.07 3.62 2.80
CA PHE A 145 17.17 3.08 3.58
C PHE A 145 18.46 3.84 3.35
N THR A 146 19.36 3.74 4.33
CA THR A 146 20.74 4.26 4.23
C THR A 146 21.71 3.13 3.99
N THR A 147 22.79 3.39 3.26
CA THR A 147 23.88 2.42 3.09
C THR A 147 25.21 3.14 2.82
N LEU A 148 26.33 2.46 3.08
CA LEU A 148 27.67 3.02 2.89
C LEU A 148 27.94 3.32 1.41
N ASN A 149 28.50 4.50 1.14
CA ASN A 149 28.70 5.00 -0.21
C ASN A 149 30.06 4.59 -0.78
N GLY A 150 30.05 3.70 -1.78
CA GLY A 150 31.24 3.22 -2.48
C GLY A 150 32.07 4.29 -3.19
N LEU A 151 31.54 5.50 -3.41
CA LEU A 151 32.33 6.61 -3.96
C LEU A 151 33.23 7.25 -2.92
N PHE A 152 32.85 7.22 -1.64
CA PHE A 152 33.57 7.86 -0.55
C PHE A 152 35.00 7.33 -0.34
N PRO A 153 35.21 6.01 -0.11
CA PRO A 153 36.55 5.48 0.15
C PRO A 153 37.49 5.55 -1.08
N LEU A 154 36.97 5.85 -2.27
CA LEU A 154 37.79 6.04 -3.47
C LEU A 154 38.47 7.40 -3.53
N GLN A 155 37.96 8.38 -2.78
CA GLN A 155 38.46 9.76 -2.79
C GLN A 155 38.88 10.25 -1.40
N ASN A 156 38.51 9.52 -0.34
CA ASN A 156 38.75 9.90 1.04
C ASN A 156 39.43 8.77 1.82
N SER A 157 40.24 9.14 2.82
CA SER A 157 40.86 8.20 3.75
C SER A 157 39.86 7.80 4.84
N LEU A 158 39.52 6.51 4.93
CA LEU A 158 38.64 5.98 5.97
C LEU A 158 39.20 6.24 7.38
N ASN A 159 40.49 6.00 7.61
CA ASN A 159 41.09 6.23 8.93
C ASN A 159 41.09 7.69 9.33
N THR A 160 41.31 8.61 8.39
CA THR A 160 41.21 10.05 8.71
C THR A 160 39.78 10.44 9.07
N PHE A 161 38.79 9.89 8.36
CA PHE A 161 37.39 10.09 8.70
C PHE A 161 37.06 9.53 10.09
N TYR A 162 37.43 8.27 10.37
CA TYR A 162 37.19 7.63 11.67
C TYR A 162 37.92 8.33 12.84
N GLU A 163 39.11 8.89 12.63
CA GLU A 163 39.80 9.70 13.66
C GLU A 163 39.08 11.03 13.96
N GLU A 164 38.41 11.61 12.96
CA GLU A 164 37.63 12.83 13.11
C GLU A 164 36.29 12.58 13.78
N THR A 165 35.60 11.49 13.43
CA THR A 165 34.31 11.09 14.00
C THR A 165 34.47 10.42 15.37
N GLY A 166 35.46 9.54 15.55
CA GLY A 166 35.74 8.81 16.79
C GLY A 166 36.04 9.69 18.01
N LYS A 167 36.34 10.98 17.82
CA LYS A 167 36.38 11.96 18.92
C LYS A 167 35.01 12.25 19.53
N ARG A 168 33.93 11.89 18.85
CA ARG A 168 32.53 12.13 19.22
C ARG A 168 31.78 10.84 19.56
N ASP A 169 32.32 9.69 19.16
CA ASP A 169 31.72 8.37 19.27
C ASP A 169 32.35 7.56 20.42
N GLN A 170 31.62 6.54 20.91
CA GLN A 170 32.09 5.62 21.95
C GLN A 170 32.89 4.46 21.38
N ALA A 171 32.60 4.07 20.14
CA ALA A 171 33.36 3.09 19.38
C ALA A 171 34.47 3.75 18.55
N ASN A 172 35.65 3.12 18.54
CA ASN A 172 36.78 3.52 17.69
C ASN A 172 36.95 2.53 16.56
N TYR A 173 37.01 3.06 15.33
CA TYR A 173 37.13 2.29 14.09
C TYR A 173 38.52 2.50 13.48
N ASP A 174 39.16 1.39 13.10
CA ASP A 174 40.47 1.38 12.45
C ASP A 174 40.40 0.48 11.20
N SER A 175 40.33 1.10 10.02
CA SER A 175 40.39 0.39 8.73
C SER A 175 41.82 -0.05 8.45
N PHE A 176 41.99 -1.35 8.20
CA PHE A 176 43.29 -1.91 7.82
C PHE A 176 43.32 -2.45 6.39
N LYS A 177 42.16 -2.62 5.73
CA LYS A 177 42.09 -3.02 4.32
C LYS A 177 40.75 -2.65 3.69
N PHE A 178 40.77 -1.69 2.75
CA PHE A 178 39.69 -1.51 1.79
C PHE A 178 39.99 -2.27 0.49
N ASP A 179 39.15 -3.25 0.15
CA ASP A 179 39.27 -4.04 -1.07
C ASP A 179 38.38 -3.43 -2.17
N ILE A 180 38.99 -2.78 -3.15
CA ILE A 180 38.28 -2.06 -4.23
C ILE A 180 37.47 -3.02 -5.12
N LEU A 181 37.88 -4.29 -5.26
CA LEU A 181 37.19 -5.23 -6.14
C LEU A 181 35.88 -5.74 -5.52
N THR A 182 35.87 -5.92 -4.21
CA THR A 182 34.67 -6.32 -3.46
C THR A 182 33.95 -5.13 -2.83
N MET A 183 34.55 -3.94 -2.87
CA MET A 183 34.12 -2.72 -2.19
C MET A 183 33.80 -2.96 -0.72
N ARG A 184 34.67 -3.74 -0.04
CA ARG A 184 34.56 -4.03 1.39
C ARG A 184 35.68 -3.40 2.16
N ASP A 185 35.32 -2.74 3.26
CA ASP A 185 36.27 -2.33 4.28
C ASP A 185 36.40 -3.45 5.31
N HIS A 186 37.63 -3.82 5.65
CA HIS A 186 37.94 -4.64 6.81
C HIS A 186 38.52 -3.73 7.88
N ASN A 187 37.81 -3.65 9.00
CA ASN A 187 38.14 -2.74 10.08
C ASN A 187 38.10 -3.45 11.43
N ARG A 188 38.79 -2.83 12.38
CA ARG A 188 38.79 -3.21 13.78
C ARG A 188 37.96 -2.19 14.55
N THR A 189 36.95 -2.68 15.25
CA THR A 189 36.07 -1.86 16.08
C THR A 189 36.35 -2.16 17.54
N ALA A 190 36.84 -1.16 18.26
CA ALA A 190 37.06 -1.22 19.70
C ALA A 190 35.95 -0.44 20.41
N PHE A 191 35.23 -1.08 21.34
CA PHE A 191 34.10 -0.48 22.03
C PHE A 191 34.02 -0.92 23.50
N ILE A 192 33.30 -0.16 24.30
CA ILE A 192 33.04 -0.45 25.72
C ILE A 192 31.57 -0.80 25.87
N ASP A 193 31.28 -2.01 26.36
CA ASP A 193 29.91 -2.48 26.55
C ASP A 193 29.19 -1.82 27.73
N ASP A 194 27.90 -2.14 27.90
CA ASP A 194 27.06 -1.58 28.97
C ASP A 194 27.55 -1.97 30.39
N ASN A 195 28.39 -3.01 30.50
CA ASN A 195 29.05 -3.43 31.74
C ASN A 195 30.45 -2.81 31.92
N GLN A 196 30.82 -1.82 31.11
CA GLN A 196 32.13 -1.15 31.13
C GLN A 196 33.30 -2.08 30.79
N LYS A 197 33.05 -3.13 30.02
CA LYS A 197 34.08 -4.04 29.52
C LYS A 197 34.49 -3.63 28.11
N GLU A 198 35.80 -3.57 27.88
CA GLU A 198 36.37 -3.35 26.55
C GLU A 198 36.28 -4.61 25.68
N HIS A 199 35.90 -4.43 24.43
CA HIS A 199 35.83 -5.46 23.40
C HIS A 199 36.48 -4.96 22.12
N ILE A 200 36.96 -5.92 21.31
CA ILE A 200 37.51 -5.67 19.98
C ILE A 200 36.91 -6.70 19.06
N VAL A 201 36.23 -6.25 18.02
CA VAL A 201 35.74 -7.11 16.93
C VAL A 201 36.45 -6.77 15.63
N ILE A 202 36.59 -7.78 14.77
CA ILE A 202 37.02 -7.59 13.40
C ILE A 202 35.77 -7.66 12.52
N SER A 203 35.42 -6.52 11.95
CA SER A 203 34.26 -6.34 11.10
C SER A 203 34.65 -6.28 9.64
N ASN A 204 33.67 -6.53 8.77
CA ASN A 204 33.77 -6.09 7.39
C ASN A 204 32.44 -5.53 6.92
N GLU A 205 32.51 -4.44 6.19
CA GLU A 205 31.35 -3.64 5.79
C GLU A 205 31.39 -3.40 4.28
N ARG A 206 30.23 -3.48 3.65
CA ARG A 206 30.07 -3.39 2.20
C ARG A 206 29.63 -2.00 1.78
N TYR A 207 30.44 -1.36 0.94
CA TYR A 207 30.16 -0.05 0.37
C TYR A 207 29.56 -0.19 -1.03
N TYR A 208 28.34 0.28 -1.25
CA TYR A 208 27.63 0.09 -2.51
C TYR A 208 27.77 1.28 -3.45
N ILE A 209 27.66 1.06 -4.77
CA ILE A 209 27.43 2.15 -5.73
C ILE A 209 25.98 2.17 -6.22
N PRO A 210 25.44 3.34 -6.66
CA PRO A 210 24.04 3.47 -7.06
C PRO A 210 23.56 2.45 -8.12
N SER A 211 24.42 2.05 -9.05
CA SER A 211 24.06 1.06 -10.09
C SER A 211 23.83 -0.35 -9.54
N GLU A 212 24.56 -0.75 -8.50
CA GLU A 212 24.37 -2.05 -7.83
C GLU A 212 23.03 -2.08 -7.10
N ILE A 213 22.75 -1.05 -6.30
CA ILE A 213 21.48 -0.89 -5.58
C ILE A 213 20.31 -0.82 -6.57
N THR A 214 20.46 -0.07 -7.66
CA THR A 214 19.45 0.00 -8.72
C THR A 214 19.14 -1.38 -9.29
N THR A 215 20.18 -2.18 -9.58
CA THR A 215 20.02 -3.53 -10.14
C THR A 215 19.31 -4.45 -9.15
N LEU A 216 19.72 -4.39 -7.88
CA LEU A 216 19.13 -5.19 -6.81
C LEU A 216 17.64 -4.89 -6.61
N LEU A 217 17.29 -3.62 -6.48
CA LEU A 217 15.91 -3.17 -6.24
C LEU A 217 14.98 -3.37 -7.45
N LYS A 218 15.48 -3.17 -8.68
CA LYS A 218 14.70 -3.45 -9.90
C LYS A 218 14.26 -4.92 -9.99
N GLY A 219 15.07 -5.84 -9.47
CA GLY A 219 14.70 -7.26 -9.36
C GLY A 219 13.44 -7.51 -8.54
N PHE A 220 13.04 -6.56 -7.68
CA PHE A 220 11.87 -6.65 -6.79
C PHE A 220 10.75 -5.66 -7.15
N GLY A 221 10.80 -5.07 -8.35
CA GLY A 221 9.73 -4.22 -8.88
C GLY A 221 9.83 -2.75 -8.48
N PHE A 222 10.90 -2.32 -7.82
CA PHE A 222 11.17 -0.90 -7.60
C PHE A 222 11.66 -0.27 -8.91
N ASP A 223 10.85 0.61 -9.50
CA ASP A 223 11.09 1.21 -10.82
C ASP A 223 11.59 2.66 -10.73
N GLN A 224 11.24 3.37 -9.65
CA GLN A 224 11.77 4.67 -9.31
C GLN A 224 12.70 4.56 -8.09
N ILE A 225 13.97 4.88 -8.27
CA ILE A 225 15.01 4.75 -7.25
C ILE A 225 15.85 6.02 -7.30
N ASP A 226 15.77 6.79 -6.22
CA ASP A 226 16.46 8.07 -6.07
C ASP A 226 17.57 7.93 -5.00
N PHE A 227 18.69 8.63 -5.21
CA PHE A 227 19.87 8.57 -4.35
C PHE A 227 20.27 9.97 -3.89
N PHE A 228 20.52 10.12 -2.60
CA PHE A 228 20.88 11.39 -1.96
C PHE A 228 22.06 11.20 -1.00
N GLY A 229 22.79 12.27 -0.69
CA GLY A 229 23.75 12.25 0.41
C GLY A 229 23.02 12.14 1.75
N ALA A 230 23.38 11.16 2.58
CA ALA A 230 22.77 11.00 3.89
C ALA A 230 23.45 11.94 4.90
N LYS A 231 22.77 13.04 5.24
CA LYS A 231 23.19 13.95 6.30
C LYS A 231 22.40 13.64 7.56
N LEU A 232 23.10 13.16 8.59
CA LEU A 232 22.52 12.81 9.86
C LEU A 232 21.60 13.92 10.40
N GLY A 233 20.37 13.55 10.76
CA GLY A 233 19.38 14.49 11.27
C GLY A 233 18.79 15.49 10.27
N ALA A 234 19.24 15.48 9.02
CA ALA A 234 18.92 16.49 8.02
C ALA A 234 18.80 15.92 6.61
N PHE A 235 18.17 14.74 6.48
CA PHE A 235 17.88 14.13 5.18
C PHE A 235 17.11 15.08 4.27
N SER A 236 17.49 15.12 2.99
CA SER A 236 16.91 16.05 2.02
C SER A 236 17.03 15.54 0.59
N THR A 237 15.97 15.71 -0.18
CA THR A 237 16.00 15.44 -1.63
C THR A 237 16.84 16.47 -2.41
N ALA A 238 17.30 17.54 -1.77
CA ALA A 238 18.17 18.54 -2.38
C ALA A 238 19.67 18.16 -2.28
N ASP A 239 20.00 17.21 -1.41
CA ASP A 239 21.39 16.79 -1.19
C ASP A 239 21.78 15.74 -2.24
N THR A 240 22.27 16.22 -3.38
CA THR A 240 22.80 15.35 -4.43
C THR A 240 23.94 14.49 -3.88
N LEU A 241 23.87 13.18 -4.11
CA LEU A 241 24.92 12.25 -3.68
C LEU A 241 26.26 12.57 -4.38
N THR A 242 27.33 12.64 -3.60
CA THR A 242 28.70 12.88 -4.04
C THR A 242 29.68 11.88 -3.43
N ASP A 243 30.94 11.95 -3.85
CA ASP A 243 32.07 11.24 -3.24
C ASP A 243 32.46 11.78 -1.86
N LYS A 244 31.83 12.85 -1.36
CA LYS A 244 32.07 13.40 -0.02
C LYS A 244 31.09 12.89 1.02
N ASP A 245 30.01 12.25 0.59
CA ASP A 245 29.00 11.71 1.48
C ASP A 245 29.41 10.30 1.91
N PHE A 246 29.60 10.07 3.21
CA PHE A 246 30.00 8.77 3.75
C PHE A 246 28.91 7.71 3.54
N GLU A 247 27.66 8.09 3.76
CA GLU A 247 26.47 7.28 3.52
C GLU A 247 25.62 7.89 2.40
N MET A 248 24.92 7.02 1.68
CA MET A 248 23.85 7.41 0.77
C MET A 248 22.49 7.08 1.37
N LEU A 249 21.51 7.96 1.11
CA LEU A 249 20.10 7.75 1.37
C LEU A 249 19.43 7.31 0.06
N VAL A 250 18.74 6.17 0.11
CA VAL A 250 18.02 5.59 -1.01
C VAL A 250 16.53 5.72 -0.77
N VAL A 251 15.80 6.26 -1.75
CA VAL A 251 14.34 6.33 -1.75
C VAL A 251 13.83 5.55 -2.95
N ALA A 252 13.24 4.38 -2.69
CA ALA A 252 12.79 3.46 -3.73
C ALA A 252 11.27 3.27 -3.68
N ARG A 253 10.60 3.41 -4.83
CA ARG A 253 9.16 3.23 -4.98
C ARG A 253 8.88 2.04 -5.88
N ARG A 254 8.02 1.15 -5.40
CA ARG A 254 7.53 -0.01 -6.15
C ARG A 254 6.15 0.31 -6.69
N LYS A 255 6.01 0.49 -8.00
CA LYS A 255 4.68 0.65 -8.61
C LYS A 255 3.98 -0.69 -8.82
N LEU A 256 2.65 -0.65 -8.76
CA LEU A 256 1.81 -1.76 -9.17
C LEU A 256 1.96 -1.99 -10.68
N SER A 257 2.66 -3.06 -11.06
CA SER A 257 2.84 -3.40 -12.48
C SER A 257 1.60 -4.09 -13.06
N ASN A 258 1.39 -3.99 -14.37
CA ASN A 258 0.31 -4.73 -15.06
C ASN A 258 0.37 -6.25 -14.80
N ASN A 259 1.57 -6.83 -14.75
CA ASN A 259 1.72 -8.25 -14.43
C ASN A 259 1.26 -8.57 -13.00
N MET A 260 1.49 -7.64 -12.07
CA MET A 260 1.06 -7.77 -10.69
C MET A 260 -0.46 -7.61 -10.55
N LEU A 261 -1.06 -6.64 -11.26
CA LEU A 261 -2.52 -6.53 -11.41
C LEU A 261 -3.14 -7.85 -11.90
N ILE A 262 -2.56 -8.46 -12.95
CA ILE A 262 -3.05 -9.74 -13.48
C ILE A 262 -2.87 -10.88 -12.47
N ARG A 263 -1.77 -10.91 -11.71
CA ARG A 263 -1.58 -11.90 -10.63
C ARG A 263 -2.62 -11.73 -9.52
N GLN A 264 -2.83 -10.52 -9.03
CA GLN A 264 -3.85 -10.21 -8.01
C GLN A 264 -5.25 -10.60 -8.49
N TYR A 265 -5.59 -10.25 -9.74
CA TYR A 265 -6.85 -10.66 -10.38
C TYR A 265 -6.97 -12.19 -10.43
N THR A 266 -5.92 -12.89 -10.86
CA THR A 266 -5.92 -14.35 -10.96
C THR A 266 -6.13 -15.00 -9.59
N THR A 267 -5.45 -14.49 -8.55
CA THR A 267 -5.63 -14.93 -7.16
C THR A 267 -7.06 -14.68 -6.67
N SER A 268 -7.60 -13.49 -6.95
CA SER A 268 -8.95 -13.10 -6.55
C SER A 268 -10.03 -13.92 -7.27
N ILE A 269 -9.80 -14.31 -8.52
CA ILE A 269 -10.69 -15.25 -9.24
C ILE A 269 -10.57 -16.66 -8.68
N ASN A 270 -9.39 -17.08 -8.24
CA ASN A 270 -9.21 -18.39 -7.61
C ASN A 270 -9.81 -18.45 -6.20
N ASP A 271 -10.15 -17.31 -5.60
CA ASP A 271 -11.08 -17.25 -4.49
C ASP A 271 -12.50 -17.57 -4.97
N TYR A 272 -12.95 -18.80 -4.66
CA TYR A 272 -14.26 -19.32 -5.04
C TYR A 272 -15.44 -18.45 -4.58
N SER A 273 -15.26 -17.61 -3.56
CA SER A 273 -16.32 -16.75 -3.02
C SER A 273 -16.78 -15.68 -4.01
N LEU A 274 -15.85 -15.04 -4.74
CA LEU A 274 -16.15 -13.98 -5.70
C LEU A 274 -16.96 -14.53 -6.89
N GLN A 275 -16.50 -15.64 -7.47
CA GLN A 275 -17.18 -16.30 -8.59
C GLN A 275 -18.61 -16.73 -8.21
N ARG A 276 -18.77 -17.30 -7.01
CA ARG A 276 -20.07 -17.76 -6.52
C ARG A 276 -21.02 -16.58 -6.27
N SER A 277 -20.53 -15.49 -5.68
CA SER A 277 -21.32 -14.28 -5.41
C SER A 277 -21.77 -13.62 -6.71
N TYR A 278 -20.87 -13.47 -7.68
CA TYR A 278 -21.21 -12.90 -8.98
C TYR A 278 -22.24 -13.76 -9.72
N ARG A 279 -22.09 -15.09 -9.72
CA ARG A 279 -23.09 -16.00 -10.29
C ARG A 279 -24.45 -15.87 -9.60
N LEU A 280 -24.48 -15.81 -8.27
CA LEU A 280 -25.74 -15.65 -7.51
C LEU A 280 -26.49 -14.37 -7.91
N ILE A 281 -25.77 -13.26 -8.11
CA ILE A 281 -26.36 -11.99 -8.58
C ILE A 281 -26.94 -12.16 -9.99
N LEU A 282 -26.19 -12.73 -10.92
CA LEU A 282 -26.64 -12.95 -12.31
C LEU A 282 -27.84 -13.92 -12.38
N ASP A 283 -27.85 -14.96 -11.56
CA ASP A 283 -28.95 -15.92 -11.45
C ASP A 283 -30.21 -15.25 -10.87
N THR A 284 -30.04 -14.37 -9.89
CA THR A 284 -31.13 -13.57 -9.31
C THR A 284 -31.75 -12.64 -10.34
N LEU A 285 -30.93 -11.89 -11.10
CA LEU A 285 -31.41 -11.05 -12.20
C LEU A 285 -32.12 -11.87 -13.28
N SER A 286 -31.57 -13.02 -13.65
CA SER A 286 -32.17 -13.94 -14.65
C SER A 286 -33.49 -14.54 -14.16
N PHE A 287 -33.61 -14.86 -12.87
CA PHE A 287 -34.84 -15.33 -12.27
C PHE A 287 -35.91 -14.23 -12.25
N LEU A 288 -35.54 -13.03 -11.80
CA LEU A 288 -36.41 -11.85 -11.81
C LEU A 288 -36.94 -11.53 -13.21
N GLN A 289 -36.05 -11.51 -14.21
CA GLN A 289 -36.43 -11.27 -15.61
C GLN A 289 -37.47 -12.29 -16.10
N ARG A 290 -37.22 -13.59 -15.90
CA ARG A 290 -38.16 -14.66 -16.29
C ARG A 290 -39.50 -14.51 -15.60
N LYS A 291 -39.49 -14.14 -14.32
CA LYS A 291 -40.69 -13.93 -13.52
C LYS A 291 -41.54 -12.76 -14.05
N ILE A 292 -40.92 -11.61 -14.30
CA ILE A 292 -41.59 -10.43 -14.88
C ILE A 292 -42.22 -10.78 -16.24
N ASN A 293 -41.47 -11.44 -17.12
CA ASN A 293 -41.96 -11.84 -18.45
C ASN A 293 -43.13 -12.82 -18.36
N LYS A 294 -43.08 -13.76 -17.42
CA LYS A 294 -44.16 -14.74 -17.21
C LYS A 294 -45.44 -14.06 -16.68
N ASN A 295 -45.29 -13.13 -15.75
CA ASN A 295 -46.41 -12.45 -15.10
C ASN A 295 -47.01 -11.31 -15.95
N ASN A 296 -46.27 -10.83 -16.96
CA ASN A 296 -46.69 -9.72 -17.82
C ASN A 296 -46.52 -10.06 -19.32
N PRO A 297 -47.46 -10.80 -19.94
CA PRO A 297 -47.33 -11.34 -21.31
C PRO A 297 -47.18 -10.29 -22.44
N GLY A 298 -47.39 -9.00 -22.15
CA GLY A 298 -47.21 -7.90 -23.10
C GLY A 298 -45.90 -7.13 -22.96
N TYR A 299 -45.06 -7.49 -21.99
CA TYR A 299 -43.77 -6.83 -21.77
C TYR A 299 -42.69 -7.47 -22.63
N THR A 300 -41.73 -6.66 -23.06
CA THR A 300 -40.52 -7.12 -23.73
C THR A 300 -39.32 -6.93 -22.82
N SER A 301 -38.35 -7.83 -22.87
CA SER A 301 -37.11 -7.72 -22.09
C SER A 301 -35.86 -7.88 -22.95
N SER A 302 -34.79 -7.17 -22.61
CA SER A 302 -33.47 -7.35 -23.24
C SER A 302 -32.80 -8.65 -22.78
N GLN A 303 -31.68 -9.03 -23.40
CA GLN A 303 -30.77 -10.00 -22.78
C GLN A 303 -30.15 -9.41 -21.49
N LEU A 304 -29.68 -10.29 -20.61
CA LEU A 304 -28.92 -9.90 -19.42
C LEU A 304 -27.53 -9.41 -19.85
N TYR A 305 -27.24 -8.15 -19.53
CA TYR A 305 -25.89 -7.61 -19.60
C TYR A 305 -25.14 -7.96 -18.32
N GLN A 306 -24.04 -8.69 -18.45
CA GLN A 306 -23.25 -9.16 -17.31
C GLN A 306 -22.31 -8.08 -16.79
N GLY A 307 -21.75 -7.24 -17.68
CA GLY A 307 -20.83 -6.16 -17.31
C GLY A 307 -19.44 -6.62 -16.92
N TYR A 308 -18.63 -5.66 -16.45
CA TYR A 308 -17.23 -5.82 -16.05
C TYR A 308 -17.06 -5.71 -14.53
N LEU A 309 -17.98 -6.31 -13.77
CA LEU A 309 -18.11 -6.14 -12.30
C LEU A 309 -18.36 -4.68 -11.88
N ASP A 310 -18.80 -3.84 -12.80
CA ASP A 310 -19.28 -2.48 -12.59
C ASP A 310 -20.79 -2.49 -12.34
N MET A 311 -21.55 -3.04 -13.29
CA MET A 311 -23.00 -3.25 -13.18
C MET A 311 -23.46 -4.47 -13.97
N SER A 312 -24.54 -5.11 -13.53
CA SER A 312 -25.26 -6.11 -14.33
C SER A 312 -26.72 -5.73 -14.43
N TYR A 313 -27.34 -5.84 -15.60
CA TYR A 313 -28.72 -5.39 -15.78
C TYR A 313 -29.46 -6.11 -16.90
N PHE A 314 -30.79 -6.04 -16.83
CA PHE A 314 -31.66 -6.27 -17.98
C PHE A 314 -32.67 -5.13 -18.09
N ALA A 315 -33.15 -4.86 -19.29
CA ALA A 315 -34.20 -3.87 -19.52
C ALA A 315 -35.55 -4.53 -19.76
N VAL A 316 -36.61 -3.87 -19.30
CA VAL A 316 -38.01 -4.21 -19.55
C VAL A 316 -38.68 -3.03 -20.24
N ALA A 317 -39.50 -3.28 -21.25
CA ALA A 317 -40.31 -2.26 -21.90
C ALA A 317 -41.76 -2.75 -22.05
N THR A 318 -42.66 -1.96 -21.49
CA THR A 318 -44.10 -2.07 -21.71
C THR A 318 -44.47 -1.51 -23.09
N PRO A 319 -45.64 -1.82 -23.67
CA PRO A 319 -46.08 -1.22 -24.94
C PRO A 319 -45.99 0.31 -24.98
N LEU A 320 -46.44 1.00 -23.92
CA LEU A 320 -46.36 2.47 -23.84
C LEU A 320 -44.91 2.99 -23.92
N LEU A 321 -44.00 2.37 -23.16
CA LEU A 321 -42.57 2.70 -23.22
C LEU A 321 -41.98 2.46 -24.62
N LEU A 322 -42.37 1.38 -25.30
CA LEU A 322 -41.92 1.11 -26.66
C LEU A 322 -42.37 2.20 -27.64
N ASP A 323 -43.62 2.68 -27.53
CA ASP A 323 -44.14 3.78 -28.35
C ASP A 323 -43.34 5.08 -28.15
N HIS A 324 -42.79 5.28 -26.95
CA HIS A 324 -41.96 6.43 -26.59
C HIS A 324 -40.45 6.19 -26.86
N ASN A 325 -40.06 5.04 -27.42
CA ASN A 325 -38.67 4.59 -27.57
C ASN A 325 -37.88 4.54 -26.24
N LEU A 326 -38.57 4.18 -25.16
CA LEU A 326 -38.06 4.06 -23.79
C LEU A 326 -38.03 2.61 -23.32
N LYS A 327 -37.23 2.36 -22.28
CA LYS A 327 -37.12 1.09 -21.55
C LYS A 327 -36.71 1.35 -20.10
N LEU A 328 -37.10 0.48 -19.18
CA LEU A 328 -36.67 0.52 -17.79
C LEU A 328 -35.61 -0.56 -17.54
N ALA A 329 -34.37 -0.16 -17.28
CA ALA A 329 -33.30 -1.06 -16.90
C ALA A 329 -33.34 -1.35 -15.39
N VAL A 330 -33.31 -2.62 -15.03
CA VAL A 330 -33.18 -3.12 -13.65
C VAL A 330 -31.70 -3.44 -13.45
N VAL A 331 -31.00 -2.62 -12.68
CA VAL A 331 -29.55 -2.58 -12.59
C VAL A 331 -29.10 -3.01 -11.20
N TYR A 332 -28.19 -3.97 -11.11
CA TYR A 332 -27.41 -4.23 -9.91
C TYR A 332 -26.05 -3.53 -10.02
N LEU A 333 -25.75 -2.64 -9.08
CA LEU A 333 -24.47 -1.93 -9.01
C LEU A 333 -23.53 -2.68 -8.07
N HIS A 334 -22.54 -3.38 -8.61
CA HIS A 334 -21.70 -4.31 -7.83
C HIS A 334 -20.95 -3.61 -6.70
N ALA A 335 -20.32 -2.48 -6.99
CA ALA A 335 -19.56 -1.71 -6.00
C ALA A 335 -20.44 -1.12 -4.87
N LYS A 336 -21.73 -0.87 -5.14
CA LYS A 336 -22.68 -0.35 -4.13
C LYS A 336 -23.45 -1.45 -3.41
N GLY A 337 -23.52 -2.66 -3.97
CA GLY A 337 -24.31 -3.76 -3.43
C GLY A 337 -25.82 -3.53 -3.47
N CYS A 338 -26.33 -2.72 -4.40
CA CYS A 338 -27.73 -2.32 -4.44
C CYS A 338 -28.38 -2.51 -5.82
N PHE A 339 -29.70 -2.59 -5.84
CA PHE A 339 -30.49 -2.53 -7.07
C PHE A 339 -31.05 -1.12 -7.31
N GLU A 340 -30.93 -0.65 -8.54
CA GLU A 340 -31.55 0.58 -9.05
C GLU A 340 -32.44 0.27 -10.27
N ALA A 341 -33.42 1.13 -10.54
CA ALA A 341 -34.21 1.13 -11.76
C ALA A 341 -33.94 2.41 -12.55
N TRP A 342 -33.51 2.27 -13.81
CA TRP A 342 -33.07 3.36 -14.68
C TRP A 342 -33.98 3.45 -15.90
N LEU A 343 -34.70 4.57 -16.05
CA LEU A 343 -35.41 4.84 -17.30
C LEU A 343 -34.37 5.24 -18.35
N ALA A 344 -34.30 4.52 -19.45
CA ALA A 344 -33.34 4.73 -20.53
C ALA A 344 -34.07 4.85 -21.87
N ALA A 345 -33.44 5.52 -22.83
CA ALA A 345 -33.96 5.62 -24.20
C ALA A 345 -33.23 4.67 -25.15
N LYS A 346 -33.79 4.50 -26.34
CA LYS A 346 -33.16 3.76 -27.44
C LYS A 346 -31.89 4.43 -27.97
N ASN A 347 -31.81 5.76 -27.91
CA ASN A 347 -30.65 6.53 -28.37
C ASN A 347 -30.50 7.83 -27.57
N ARG A 348 -29.33 8.46 -27.69
CA ARG A 348 -28.96 9.68 -26.96
C ARG A 348 -29.87 10.88 -27.24
N THR A 349 -30.35 11.03 -28.47
CA THR A 349 -31.24 12.14 -28.85
C THR A 349 -32.57 12.06 -28.09
N VAL A 350 -33.20 10.89 -28.09
CA VAL A 350 -34.44 10.64 -27.34
C VAL A 350 -34.20 10.79 -25.84
N GLN A 351 -33.05 10.31 -25.36
CA GLN A 351 -32.68 10.43 -23.94
C GLN A 351 -32.65 11.89 -23.48
N GLU A 352 -32.02 12.78 -24.25
CA GLU A 352 -31.91 14.20 -23.89
C GLU A 352 -33.25 14.94 -23.96
N GLN A 353 -34.09 14.57 -24.94
CA GLN A 353 -35.46 15.10 -25.06
C GLN A 353 -36.27 14.80 -23.80
N TYR A 354 -36.33 13.53 -23.37
CA TYR A 354 -37.06 13.16 -22.15
C TYR A 354 -36.38 13.66 -20.88
N ARG A 355 -35.04 13.75 -20.83
CA ARG A 355 -34.33 14.34 -19.69
C ARG A 355 -34.76 15.79 -19.46
N THR A 356 -34.75 16.59 -20.53
CA THR A 356 -35.19 17.99 -20.46
C THR A 356 -36.66 18.08 -20.06
N ARG A 357 -37.51 17.25 -20.66
CA ARG A 357 -38.97 17.25 -20.44
C ARG A 357 -39.35 16.87 -19.00
N LEU A 358 -38.76 15.79 -18.50
CA LEU A 358 -39.11 15.24 -17.19
C LEU A 358 -38.46 16.01 -16.03
N ARG A 359 -37.49 16.90 -16.29
CA ARG A 359 -36.71 17.60 -15.26
C ARG A 359 -37.57 18.37 -14.24
N ALA A 360 -38.67 18.97 -14.67
CA ALA A 360 -39.57 19.72 -13.78
C ALA A 360 -40.69 18.86 -13.16
N LEU A 361 -40.93 17.67 -13.70
CA LEU A 361 -42.02 16.77 -13.30
C LEU A 361 -41.56 15.71 -12.30
N VAL A 362 -40.29 15.31 -12.39
CA VAL A 362 -39.68 14.29 -11.54
C VAL A 362 -39.49 14.80 -10.12
N LYS A 363 -39.97 14.02 -9.15
CA LYS A 363 -39.83 14.26 -7.72
C LYS A 363 -39.26 13.01 -7.05
N GLU A 364 -38.76 13.17 -5.83
CA GLU A 364 -38.33 12.03 -4.99
C GLU A 364 -39.45 10.96 -4.92
N PRO A 365 -39.11 9.66 -5.04
CA PRO A 365 -37.77 9.07 -4.96
C PRO A 365 -37.00 8.98 -6.30
N TYR A 366 -37.49 9.60 -7.36
CA TYR A 366 -36.86 9.59 -8.69
C TYR A 366 -35.88 10.76 -8.82
N ARG A 367 -34.73 10.49 -9.45
CA ARG A 367 -33.69 11.48 -9.67
C ARG A 367 -33.30 11.55 -11.13
N ILE A 368 -33.30 12.74 -11.70
CA ILE A 368 -32.76 12.97 -13.04
C ILE A 368 -31.26 12.66 -13.03
N LYS A 369 -30.81 11.91 -14.03
CA LYS A 369 -29.40 11.56 -14.22
C LYS A 369 -28.82 12.42 -15.34
N GLU A 370 -27.90 13.30 -14.96
CA GLU A 370 -27.08 14.04 -15.92
C GLU A 370 -26.11 13.10 -16.64
N GLN A 371 -25.68 13.49 -17.84
CA GLN A 371 -24.88 12.62 -18.70
C GLN A 371 -23.50 12.32 -18.06
N GLN A 372 -23.24 11.04 -17.80
CA GLN A 372 -21.95 10.53 -17.34
C GLN A 372 -21.50 9.38 -18.23
N VAL A 373 -20.18 9.16 -18.33
CA VAL A 373 -19.62 8.05 -19.12
C VAL A 373 -20.03 6.73 -18.47
N GLY A 374 -20.74 5.88 -19.22
CA GLY A 374 -21.18 4.55 -18.76
C GLY A 374 -22.58 4.48 -18.14
N GLU A 375 -23.21 5.62 -17.82
CA GLU A 375 -24.59 5.67 -17.30
C GLU A 375 -25.56 6.25 -18.35
N ASP A 376 -26.26 5.39 -19.10
CA ASP A 376 -27.28 5.80 -20.06
C ASP A 376 -28.69 5.85 -19.42
N ALA A 377 -28.84 6.62 -18.34
CA ALA A 377 -30.12 6.85 -17.65
C ALA A 377 -30.68 8.27 -17.89
N ILE A 378 -32.00 8.38 -17.97
CA ILE A 378 -32.78 9.64 -17.96
C ILE A 378 -33.08 10.01 -16.50
N LEU A 379 -33.66 9.05 -15.78
CA LEU A 379 -33.88 9.11 -14.34
C LEU A 379 -33.53 7.75 -13.71
N SER A 380 -33.16 7.76 -12.44
CA SER A 380 -32.98 6.56 -11.65
C SER A 380 -33.68 6.64 -10.30
N THR A 381 -33.94 5.48 -9.71
CA THR A 381 -34.36 5.34 -8.33
C THR A 381 -33.78 4.06 -7.74
N VAL A 382 -33.52 4.02 -6.44
CA VAL A 382 -33.05 2.82 -5.74
C VAL A 382 -34.24 1.93 -5.44
N ILE A 383 -34.19 0.67 -5.88
CA ILE A 383 -35.26 -0.30 -5.61
C ILE A 383 -34.92 -1.20 -4.41
N ALA A 384 -33.64 -1.48 -4.15
CA ALA A 384 -33.21 -2.17 -2.94
C ALA A 384 -31.79 -1.75 -2.55
N SER A 385 -31.65 -1.02 -1.43
CA SER A 385 -30.35 -0.55 -0.93
C SER A 385 -29.49 -1.67 -0.33
N TYR A 386 -30.15 -2.65 0.29
CA TYR A 386 -29.51 -3.79 0.96
C TYR A 386 -30.32 -5.07 0.66
N PRO A 387 -30.23 -5.61 -0.56
CA PRO A 387 -30.97 -6.82 -0.94
C PRO A 387 -30.51 -8.02 -0.11
N ASP A 388 -31.47 -8.77 0.45
CA ASP A 388 -31.20 -10.04 1.13
C ASP A 388 -31.19 -11.19 0.13
N PHE A 389 -29.99 -11.72 -0.15
CA PHE A 389 -29.80 -12.86 -1.05
C PHE A 389 -30.04 -14.23 -0.38
N SER A 390 -30.43 -14.26 0.90
CA SER A 390 -30.71 -15.50 1.64
C SER A 390 -32.04 -16.14 1.20
N ASP A 391 -32.99 -15.32 0.72
CA ASP A 391 -34.30 -15.76 0.18
C ASP A 391 -34.54 -15.13 -1.20
N ILE A 392 -33.99 -15.76 -2.25
CA ILE A 392 -34.11 -15.29 -3.63
C ILE A 392 -35.58 -15.19 -4.10
N PRO A 393 -36.48 -16.16 -3.82
CA PRO A 393 -37.90 -16.01 -4.12
C PRO A 393 -38.55 -14.77 -3.51
N LEU A 394 -38.26 -14.45 -2.24
CA LEU A 394 -38.78 -13.26 -1.58
C LEU A 394 -38.20 -11.99 -2.20
N LEU A 395 -36.87 -11.88 -2.30
CA LEU A 395 -36.17 -10.74 -2.90
C LEU A 395 -36.71 -10.42 -4.30
N THR A 396 -36.84 -11.43 -5.16
CA THR A 396 -37.35 -11.21 -6.51
C THR A 396 -38.84 -10.85 -6.55
N SER A 397 -39.63 -11.24 -5.56
CA SER A 397 -41.03 -10.78 -5.43
C SER A 397 -41.10 -9.30 -5.04
N GLU A 398 -40.25 -8.88 -4.10
CA GLU A 398 -40.17 -7.47 -3.69
C GLU A 398 -39.66 -6.57 -4.82
N LEU A 399 -38.62 -7.01 -5.53
CA LEU A 399 -38.09 -6.30 -6.70
C LEU A 399 -39.15 -6.18 -7.80
N GLU A 400 -39.83 -7.28 -8.14
CA GLU A 400 -40.90 -7.26 -9.14
C GLU A 400 -42.04 -6.30 -8.76
N HIS A 401 -42.47 -6.32 -7.50
CA HIS A 401 -43.50 -5.42 -7.00
C HIS A 401 -43.10 -3.95 -7.17
N LYS A 402 -41.88 -3.59 -6.76
CA LYS A 402 -41.34 -2.24 -6.90
C LYS A 402 -41.16 -1.83 -8.35
N ILE A 403 -40.71 -2.73 -9.22
CA ILE A 403 -40.57 -2.47 -10.66
C ILE A 403 -41.94 -2.15 -11.28
N ASN A 404 -42.98 -2.90 -10.93
CA ASN A 404 -44.33 -2.64 -11.43
C ASN A 404 -44.90 -1.31 -10.93
N GLN A 405 -44.64 -0.94 -9.67
CA GLN A 405 -44.98 0.40 -9.14
C GLN A 405 -44.26 1.49 -9.93
N ILE A 406 -42.96 1.34 -10.16
CA ILE A 406 -42.17 2.32 -10.92
C ILE A 406 -42.65 2.44 -12.35
N LEU A 407 -43.01 1.34 -13.01
CA LEU A 407 -43.58 1.37 -14.35
C LEU A 407 -44.91 2.13 -14.38
N ALA A 408 -45.78 1.93 -13.39
CA ALA A 408 -47.05 2.67 -13.28
C ALA A 408 -46.83 4.18 -13.04
N ASP A 409 -45.87 4.54 -12.20
CA ASP A 409 -45.50 5.94 -11.94
C ASP A 409 -44.92 6.60 -13.20
N ILE A 410 -44.06 5.89 -13.94
CA ILE A 410 -43.52 6.36 -15.22
C ILE A 410 -44.63 6.50 -16.26
N HIS A 411 -45.58 5.56 -16.33
CA HIS A 411 -46.73 5.68 -17.23
C HIS A 411 -47.55 6.93 -16.92
N THR A 412 -47.76 7.23 -15.64
CA THR A 412 -48.46 8.44 -15.20
C THR A 412 -47.69 9.69 -15.61
N LEU A 413 -46.38 9.73 -15.40
CA LEU A 413 -45.50 10.83 -15.82
C LEU A 413 -45.57 11.06 -17.33
N LEU A 414 -45.54 9.99 -18.12
CA LEU A 414 -45.66 10.04 -19.58
C LEU A 414 -47.10 10.34 -20.06
N ALA A 415 -48.13 10.18 -19.22
CA ALA A 415 -49.51 10.50 -19.57
C ALA A 415 -49.86 11.96 -19.29
N THR A 416 -49.27 12.57 -18.24
CA THR A 416 -49.35 14.02 -17.97
C THR A 416 -48.69 14.89 -19.06
N GLU A 417 -48.13 14.26 -20.09
CA GLU A 417 -47.53 14.85 -21.28
C GLU A 417 -48.52 15.17 -22.41
N GLY A 418 -49.77 14.70 -22.32
CA GLY A 418 -50.79 14.77 -23.38
C GLY A 418 -51.82 15.90 -23.29
N ASP A 419 -51.76 16.75 -22.25
CA ASP A 419 -52.64 17.92 -22.05
C ASP A 419 -51.91 19.27 -22.25
#